data_AF-A0AAE1WBU1-F1
#
_entry.id   AF-A0AAE1WBU1-F1
#
_cell.length_a   1.000
_cell.length_b   1.000
_cell.length_c   1.000
_cell.angle_alpha   90.00
_cell.angle_beta   90.00
_cell.angle_gamma   90.00
#
_symmetry.space_group_name_H-M   'P 1'
#
loop_
_entity.id
_entity.type
_entity.pdbx_description
1 polymer ?
#
loop_
_entity_poly.entity_id
_entity_poly.type
_entity_poly.pdbx_seq_one_letter_code
_entity_poly.pdbx_strand_id
1 'polypeptide(L)'
;MSQHQTPKIRILSTSTINAVPLTESIHRINLTPWDLELLFLEYSQKGLLFRKPNPQQEATILSKTNATSLIHHLKASLERTLHFFSPLLGRLATTKSDDGSTTCFIIDCDNINEKGALFIHATALDTNLSVADILDSSTYVPEIVPSFFPLKGTRNRDGVSQPLLRFK
;
A
#
# COMPACT_ATOMS: atom_id res chain seq x y z
N MET A 1 1.80 -32.28 1.41
CA MET A 1 0.33 -32.16 1.52
C MET A 1 -0.02 -30.69 1.44
N SER A 2 -0.58 -30.25 0.31
CA SER A 2 -0.97 -28.85 0.11
C SER A 2 -2.29 -28.63 0.86
N GLN A 3 -2.25 -27.91 1.98
CA GLN A 3 -3.48 -27.45 2.60
C GLN A 3 -4.07 -26.36 1.69
N HIS A 4 -5.19 -26.65 1.05
CA HIS A 4 -6.03 -25.63 0.43
C HIS A 4 -6.61 -24.77 1.55
N GLN A 5 -5.90 -23.68 1.87
CA GLN A 5 -6.38 -22.66 2.77
C GLN A 5 -7.49 -21.90 2.03
N THR A 6 -8.73 -22.08 2.48
CA THR A 6 -9.88 -21.31 1.98
C THR A 6 -9.60 -19.82 2.20
N PRO A 7 -9.80 -18.96 1.19
CA PRO A 7 -9.54 -17.54 1.35
C PRO A 7 -10.47 -16.96 2.42
N LYS A 8 -9.91 -16.46 3.52
CA LYS A 8 -10.68 -15.82 4.60
C LYS A 8 -11.14 -14.40 4.24
N ILE A 9 -10.62 -13.85 3.13
CA ILE A 9 -10.87 -12.49 2.65
C ILE A 9 -11.21 -12.52 1.15
N ARG A 10 -12.22 -11.75 0.73
CA ARG A 10 -12.59 -11.51 -0.67
C ARG A 10 -12.26 -10.08 -1.07
N ILE A 11 -11.56 -9.92 -2.18
CA ILE A 11 -11.32 -8.62 -2.80
C ILE A 11 -12.62 -8.18 -3.50
N LEU A 12 -13.08 -6.97 -3.19
CA LEU A 12 -14.25 -6.34 -3.78
C LEU A 12 -13.88 -5.45 -4.95
N SER A 13 -12.80 -4.69 -4.81
CA SER A 13 -12.25 -3.89 -5.90
C SER A 13 -10.77 -3.60 -5.71
N THR A 14 -10.11 -3.30 -6.82
CA THR A 14 -8.73 -2.82 -6.87
C THR A 14 -8.71 -1.56 -7.73
N SER A 15 -8.00 -0.54 -7.29
CA SER A 15 -7.84 0.71 -8.04
C SER A 15 -6.45 1.27 -7.86
N THR A 16 -5.92 1.90 -8.90
CA THR A 16 -4.70 2.70 -8.81
C THR A 16 -5.07 4.10 -8.32
N ILE A 17 -4.38 4.58 -7.30
CA ILE A 17 -4.46 5.95 -6.81
C ILE A 17 -3.27 6.70 -7.37
N ASN A 18 -3.58 7.74 -8.14
CA ASN A 18 -2.62 8.69 -8.67
C ASN A 18 -2.83 10.03 -7.99
N ALA A 19 -1.82 10.89 -8.04
CA ALA A 19 -1.96 12.28 -7.62
C ALA A 19 -1.10 13.15 -8.54
N VAL A 20 -1.56 14.36 -8.81
CA VAL A 20 -0.71 15.39 -9.42
C VAL A 20 0.34 15.78 -8.38
N PRO A 21 1.64 15.80 -8.67
CA PRO A 21 2.65 16.24 -7.70
C PRO A 21 2.52 17.72 -7.34
N LEU A 22 2.87 18.08 -6.10
CA LEU A 22 2.96 19.49 -5.69
C LEU A 22 4.10 20.24 -6.40
N THR A 23 5.19 19.56 -6.71
CA THR A 23 6.36 20.15 -7.36
C THR A 23 6.59 19.49 -8.71
N GLU A 24 6.74 20.30 -9.75
CA GLU A 24 7.02 19.85 -11.12
C GLU A 24 8.42 19.20 -11.26
N SER A 25 9.24 19.17 -10.20
CA SER A 25 10.68 18.92 -10.31
C SER A 25 11.17 17.57 -9.79
N ILE A 26 10.38 16.80 -9.02
CA ILE A 26 10.84 15.50 -8.51
C ILE A 26 10.55 14.41 -9.54
N HIS A 27 11.40 14.36 -10.56
CA HIS A 27 11.39 13.32 -11.59
C HIS A 27 12.08 12.04 -11.12
N ARG A 28 13.13 12.17 -10.31
CA ARG A 28 13.96 11.05 -9.87
C ARG A 28 14.50 11.27 -8.47
N ILE A 29 14.64 10.19 -7.71
CA ILE A 29 15.33 10.17 -6.41
C ILE A 29 16.41 9.11 -6.44
N ASN A 30 17.66 9.51 -6.27
CA ASN A 30 18.78 8.57 -6.14
C ASN A 30 18.73 7.92 -4.76
N LEU A 31 18.82 6.58 -4.72
CA LEU A 31 18.94 5.85 -3.46
C LEU A 31 20.36 6.02 -2.89
N THR A 32 20.44 6.32 -1.60
CA THR A 32 21.70 6.39 -0.86
C THR A 32 22.22 4.99 -0.57
N PRO A 33 23.51 4.81 -0.20
CA PRO A 33 24.04 3.51 0.20
C PRO A 33 23.21 2.82 1.30
N TRP A 34 22.67 3.59 2.26
CA TRP A 34 21.79 3.06 3.31
C TRP A 34 20.47 2.51 2.76
N ASP A 35 19.90 3.16 1.75
CA ASP A 35 18.68 2.67 1.13
C ASP A 35 18.92 1.38 0.32
N LEU A 36 20.12 1.22 -0.24
CA LEU A 36 20.49 0.00 -0.99
C LEU A 36 20.51 -1.23 -0.10
N GLU A 37 20.93 -1.10 1.16
CA GLU A 37 20.89 -2.21 2.13
C GLU A 37 19.45 -2.70 2.35
N LEU A 38 18.48 -1.78 2.31
CA LEU A 38 17.06 -2.10 2.51
C LEU A 38 16.44 -2.84 1.32
N LEU A 39 17.05 -2.84 0.13
CA LEU A 39 16.51 -3.49 -1.07
C LEU A 39 16.34 -5.01 -0.92
N PHE A 40 17.13 -5.64 -0.04
CA PHE A 40 17.07 -7.07 0.23
C PHE A 40 16.02 -7.46 1.28
N LEU A 41 15.49 -6.48 2.02
CA LEU A 41 14.43 -6.70 2.99
C LEU A 41 13.07 -6.86 2.30
N GLU A 42 12.15 -7.52 2.99
CA GLU A 42 10.75 -7.57 2.58
C GLU A 42 10.08 -6.20 2.76
N TYR A 43 9.03 -5.97 1.98
CA TYR A 43 8.17 -4.81 2.11
C TYR A 43 7.68 -4.67 3.55
N SER A 44 7.82 -3.47 4.10
CA SER A 44 7.24 -3.15 5.41
C SER A 44 5.71 -3.22 5.31
N GLN A 45 5.11 -4.14 6.06
CA GLN A 45 3.66 -4.34 6.09
C GLN A 45 3.13 -3.96 7.48
N LYS A 46 2.28 -2.93 7.52
CA LYS A 46 1.71 -2.37 8.75
C LYS A 46 0.21 -2.23 8.59
N GLY A 47 -0.53 -2.50 9.66
CA GLY A 47 -1.99 -2.45 9.67
C GLY A 47 -2.50 -1.68 10.89
N LEU A 48 -3.67 -1.06 10.72
CA LEU A 48 -4.41 -0.41 11.79
C LEU A 48 -5.81 -1.00 11.84
N LEU A 49 -6.26 -1.37 13.04
CA LEU A 49 -7.60 -1.90 13.26
C LEU A 49 -8.48 -0.81 13.88
N PHE A 50 -9.55 -0.45 13.19
CA PHE A 50 -10.53 0.52 13.65
C PHE A 50 -11.87 -0.15 13.94
N ARG A 51 -12.56 0.33 14.97
CA ARG A 51 -13.96 -0.04 15.19
C ARG A 51 -14.81 0.53 14.06
N LYS A 52 -15.67 -0.30 13.47
CA LYS A 52 -16.63 0.17 12.46
C LYS A 52 -17.53 1.27 13.06
N PRO A 53 -17.66 2.44 12.41
CA PRO A 53 -18.55 3.48 12.88
C PRO A 53 -20.00 2.99 12.85
N ASN A 54 -20.81 3.47 13.80
CA ASN A 54 -22.25 3.28 13.73
C ASN A 54 -22.88 4.18 12.63
N PRO A 55 -24.14 3.96 12.23
CA PRO A 55 -24.75 4.71 11.14
C PRO A 55 -24.76 6.24 11.32
N GLN A 56 -24.91 6.73 12.56
CA GLN A 56 -24.92 8.17 12.86
C GLN A 56 -23.51 8.77 12.73
N GLN A 57 -22.49 8.04 13.20
CA GLN A 57 -21.09 8.42 13.07
C GLN A 57 -20.67 8.45 11.61
N GLU A 58 -21.04 7.42 10.83
CA GLU A 58 -20.77 7.36 9.41
C GLU A 58 -21.43 8.53 8.66
N ALA A 59 -22.72 8.79 8.91
CA ALA A 59 -23.42 9.94 8.32
C ALA A 59 -22.72 11.28 8.64
N THR A 60 -22.23 11.44 9.87
CA THR A 60 -21.47 12.63 10.30
C THR A 60 -20.12 12.75 9.57
N ILE A 61 -19.42 11.64 9.35
CA ILE A 61 -18.15 11.63 8.61
C ILE A 61 -18.41 12.01 7.14
N LEU A 62 -19.41 11.41 6.52
CA LEU A 62 -19.73 11.63 5.11
C LEU A 62 -20.20 13.07 4.85
N SER A 63 -21.01 13.65 5.75
CA SER A 63 -21.44 15.05 5.62
C SER A 63 -20.29 16.05 5.78
N LYS A 64 -19.34 15.80 6.70
CA LYS A 64 -18.16 16.67 6.87
C LYS A 64 -17.16 16.59 5.73
N THR A 65 -17.13 15.45 5.05
CA THR A 65 -16.10 15.16 4.04
C THR A 65 -16.61 15.21 2.61
N ASN A 66 -17.92 15.44 2.44
CA ASN A 66 -18.64 15.40 1.15
C ASN A 66 -18.37 14.10 0.37
N ALA A 67 -18.16 12.99 1.08
CA ALA A 67 -17.87 11.70 0.47
C ALA A 67 -19.14 10.85 0.36
N THR A 68 -19.23 10.05 -0.71
CA THR A 68 -20.37 9.15 -0.95
C THR A 68 -20.29 7.85 -0.15
N SER A 69 -19.10 7.49 0.33
CA SER A 69 -18.85 6.33 1.19
C SER A 69 -17.52 6.49 1.94
N LEU A 70 -17.30 5.69 2.99
CA LEU A 70 -16.02 5.67 3.71
C LEU A 70 -14.85 5.30 2.79
N ILE A 71 -15.06 4.37 1.84
CA ILE A 71 -14.03 3.99 0.86
C ILE A 71 -13.72 5.16 -0.08
N HIS A 72 -14.73 5.88 -0.55
CA HIS A 72 -14.52 7.09 -1.35
C HIS A 72 -13.71 8.15 -0.57
N HIS A 73 -14.06 8.37 0.70
CA HIS A 73 -13.32 9.29 1.56
C HIS A 73 -11.85 8.88 1.75
N LEU A 74 -11.59 7.59 2.00
CA LEU A 74 -10.23 7.07 2.16
C LEU A 74 -9.40 7.23 0.88
N LYS A 75 -9.96 6.92 -0.29
CA LYS A 75 -9.26 7.12 -1.56
C LYS A 75 -8.93 8.60 -1.82
N ALA A 76 -9.90 9.50 -1.61
CA ALA A 76 -9.70 10.92 -1.84
C ALA A 76 -8.71 11.57 -0.86
N SER A 77 -8.73 11.15 0.41
CA SER A 77 -7.75 11.62 1.40
C SER A 77 -6.34 11.08 1.12
N LEU A 78 -6.24 9.83 0.67
CA LEU A 78 -4.98 9.23 0.26
C LEU A 78 -4.39 9.92 -0.97
N GLU A 79 -5.19 10.18 -2.01
CA GLU A 79 -4.79 10.95 -3.19
C GLU A 79 -4.23 12.33 -2.79
N ARG A 80 -4.95 13.08 -1.94
CA ARG A 80 -4.46 14.37 -1.41
C ARG A 80 -3.18 14.25 -0.61
N THR A 81 -2.97 13.14 0.09
CA THR A 81 -1.72 12.90 0.82
C THR A 81 -0.57 12.62 -0.15
N LEU A 82 -0.82 11.80 -1.17
CA LEU A 82 0.16 11.43 -2.19
C LEU A 82 0.55 12.60 -3.11
N HIS A 83 -0.27 13.64 -3.19
CA HIS A 83 0.12 14.93 -3.76
C HIS A 83 1.42 15.49 -3.14
N PHE A 84 1.57 15.34 -1.82
CA PHE A 84 2.76 15.78 -1.06
C PHE A 84 3.86 14.72 -1.01
N PHE A 85 3.50 13.44 -1.11
CA PHE A 85 4.43 12.30 -1.08
C PHE A 85 4.48 11.57 -2.42
N SER A 86 4.57 12.33 -3.51
CA SER A 86 4.52 11.80 -4.88
C SER A 86 5.57 10.72 -5.21
N PRO A 87 6.76 10.64 -4.57
CA PRO A 87 7.68 9.54 -4.82
C PRO A 87 7.12 8.16 -4.50
N LEU A 88 6.14 8.06 -3.60
CA LEU A 88 5.48 6.79 -3.27
C LEU A 88 4.59 6.26 -4.40
N LEU A 89 4.29 7.10 -5.40
CA LEU A 89 3.59 6.72 -6.62
C LEU A 89 4.54 6.18 -7.70
N GLY A 90 5.86 6.40 -7.53
CA GLY A 90 6.89 6.04 -8.50
C GLY A 90 7.17 4.54 -8.56
N ARG A 91 8.28 4.18 -9.20
CA ARG A 91 8.80 2.82 -9.24
C ARG A 91 10.29 2.79 -9.01
N LEU A 92 10.77 1.68 -8.45
CA LEU A 92 12.21 1.44 -8.42
C LEU A 92 12.70 1.25 -9.85
N ALA A 93 13.82 1.86 -10.20
CA ALA A 93 14.48 1.68 -11.48
C ALA A 93 15.99 1.68 -11.30
N THR A 94 16.69 1.28 -12.35
CA THR A 94 18.15 1.36 -12.42
C THR A 94 18.56 2.28 -13.55
N THR A 95 19.53 3.13 -13.30
CA THR A 95 20.21 3.95 -14.32
C THR A 95 21.71 3.69 -14.28
N LYS A 96 22.44 4.22 -15.25
CA LYS A 96 23.90 4.28 -15.23
C LYS A 96 24.36 5.61 -14.64
N SER A 97 25.53 5.61 -14.00
CA SER A 97 26.28 6.82 -13.65
C SER A 97 26.69 7.59 -14.91
N ASP A 98 27.06 8.86 -14.75
CA ASP A 98 27.41 9.75 -15.86
C ASP A 98 28.60 9.22 -16.69
N ASP A 99 29.54 8.53 -16.04
CA ASP A 99 30.70 7.87 -16.66
C ASP A 99 30.39 6.44 -17.17
N GLY A 100 29.16 5.95 -16.98
CA GLY A 100 28.70 4.62 -17.36
C GLY A 100 29.27 3.46 -16.52
N SER A 101 30.14 3.74 -15.55
CA SER A 101 30.89 2.71 -14.82
C SER A 101 30.03 1.95 -13.81
N THR A 102 29.00 2.60 -13.27
CA THR A 102 28.23 2.10 -12.13
C THR A 102 26.73 2.07 -12.42
N THR A 103 26.04 1.08 -11.87
CA THR A 103 24.57 1.04 -11.87
C THR A 103 24.05 1.72 -10.62
N CYS A 104 23.26 2.78 -10.79
CA CYS A 104 22.59 3.48 -9.71
C CYS A 104 21.13 3.01 -9.62
N PHE A 105 20.64 2.82 -8.39
CA PHE A 105 19.21 2.62 -8.19
C PHE A 105 18.53 3.97 -7.94
N ILE A 106 17.35 4.14 -8.52
CA ILE A 106 16.54 5.35 -8.38
C ILE A 106 15.09 5.00 -8.11
N ILE A 107 14.35 5.95 -7.53
CA ILE A 107 12.90 6.00 -7.66
C ILE A 107 12.58 6.87 -8.88
N ASP A 108 12.00 6.27 -9.90
CA ASP A 108 11.48 6.93 -11.10
C ASP A 108 10.05 7.43 -10.83
N CYS A 109 9.89 8.75 -10.93
CA CYS A 109 8.64 9.47 -10.72
C CYS A 109 8.05 10.05 -12.02
N ASP A 110 8.65 9.77 -13.19
CA ASP A 110 8.17 10.34 -14.45
C ASP A 110 6.80 9.77 -14.87
N ASN A 111 6.55 8.51 -14.51
CA ASN A 111 5.34 7.77 -14.91
C ASN A 111 4.37 7.50 -13.75
N ILE A 112 4.36 8.35 -12.72
CA ILE A 112 3.51 8.17 -11.52
C ILE A 112 2.01 8.03 -11.85
N ASN A 113 1.53 8.67 -12.91
CA ASN A 113 0.11 8.62 -13.31
C ASN A 113 -0.29 7.28 -13.93
N GLU A 114 0.67 6.51 -14.44
CA GLU A 114 0.43 5.17 -14.99
C GLU A 114 0.69 4.07 -13.95
N LYS A 115 1.59 4.35 -13.01
CA LYS A 115 2.09 3.39 -12.04
C LYS A 115 1.31 3.48 -10.73
N GLY A 116 1.28 4.65 -10.10
CA GLY A 116 0.50 4.97 -8.90
C GLY A 116 0.72 4.07 -7.68
N ALA A 117 -0.04 4.36 -6.64
CA ALA A 117 -0.21 3.48 -5.48
C ALA A 117 -1.39 2.54 -5.71
N LEU A 118 -1.33 1.32 -5.18
CA LEU A 118 -2.43 0.36 -5.33
C LEU A 118 -3.35 0.42 -4.11
N PHE A 119 -4.65 0.61 -4.32
CA PHE A 119 -5.68 0.54 -3.28
C PHE A 119 -6.58 -0.66 -3.53
N ILE A 120 -6.62 -1.58 -2.57
CA ILE A 120 -7.47 -2.76 -2.57
C ILE A 120 -8.59 -2.50 -1.56
N HIS A 121 -9.83 -2.83 -1.92
CA HIS A 121 -10.95 -2.87 -0.99
C HIS A 121 -11.39 -4.32 -0.86
N ALA A 122 -11.42 -4.83 0.36
CA ALA A 122 -11.74 -6.23 0.62
C ALA A 122 -12.72 -6.38 1.80
N THR A 123 -13.36 -7.56 1.87
CA THR A 123 -14.22 -7.96 2.98
C THR A 123 -13.80 -9.31 3.52
N ALA A 124 -14.00 -9.55 4.81
CA ALA A 124 -13.95 -10.91 5.36
C ALA A 124 -15.04 -11.77 4.69
N LEU A 125 -14.69 -13.03 4.39
CA LEU A 125 -15.63 -14.02 3.85
C LEU A 125 -16.34 -14.78 4.96
N ASP A 126 -15.64 -15.04 6.05
CA ASP A 126 -16.19 -15.75 7.20
C ASP A 126 -16.96 -14.77 8.10
N THR A 127 -18.26 -15.00 8.23
CA THR A 127 -19.13 -14.21 9.11
C THR A 127 -18.87 -14.46 10.59
N ASN A 128 -18.16 -15.55 10.92
CA ASN A 128 -17.75 -15.85 12.28
C ASN A 128 -16.41 -15.21 12.66
N LEU A 129 -15.72 -14.58 11.71
CA LEU A 129 -14.48 -13.88 12.00
C LEU A 129 -14.76 -12.68 12.92
N SER A 130 -14.13 -12.70 14.09
CA SER A 130 -14.25 -11.67 15.10
C SER A 130 -12.94 -10.90 15.28
N VAL A 131 -13.01 -9.79 16.01
CA VAL A 131 -11.82 -9.03 16.42
C VAL A 131 -10.93 -9.87 17.35
N ALA A 132 -11.50 -10.79 18.13
CA ALA A 132 -10.72 -11.66 19.01
C ALA A 132 -9.79 -12.60 18.22
N ASP A 133 -10.20 -13.05 17.03
CA ASP A 133 -9.36 -13.90 16.16
C ASP A 133 -8.15 -13.14 15.57
N ILE A 134 -8.17 -11.81 15.60
CA ILE A 134 -7.07 -10.94 15.18
C ILE A 134 -6.18 -10.57 16.38
N LEU A 135 -6.79 -10.32 17.54
CA LEU A 135 -6.13 -9.89 18.77
C LEU A 135 -5.66 -11.05 19.65
N ASP A 136 -5.89 -12.30 19.23
CA ASP A 136 -5.52 -13.48 20.02
C ASP A 136 -4.05 -13.37 20.46
N SER A 137 -3.88 -13.28 21.78
CA SER A 137 -2.62 -13.05 22.47
C SER A 137 -1.74 -14.31 22.56
N SER A 138 -2.07 -15.36 21.81
CA SER A 138 -1.19 -16.51 21.68
C SER A 138 0.22 -16.05 21.28
N THR A 139 1.26 -16.82 21.65
CA THR A 139 2.66 -16.52 21.33
C THR A 139 2.95 -16.41 19.83
N TYR A 140 1.98 -16.72 18.97
CA TYR A 140 2.10 -16.73 17.52
C TYR A 140 1.21 -15.69 16.85
N VAL A 141 1.67 -15.19 15.70
CA VAL A 141 0.87 -14.34 14.82
C VAL A 141 -0.36 -15.13 14.35
N PRO A 142 -1.60 -14.68 14.62
CA PRO A 142 -2.80 -15.40 14.22
C PRO A 142 -2.85 -15.66 12.72
N GLU A 143 -3.35 -16.83 12.32
CA GLU A 143 -3.31 -17.31 10.93
C GLU A 143 -4.03 -16.37 9.93
N ILE A 144 -5.02 -15.62 10.41
CA ILE A 144 -5.73 -14.61 9.61
C ILE A 144 -4.86 -13.40 9.28
N VAL A 145 -3.92 -13.02 10.15
CA VAL A 145 -3.17 -11.75 10.04
C VAL A 145 -2.38 -11.65 8.73
N PRO A 146 -1.62 -12.67 8.30
CA PRO A 146 -0.95 -12.66 7.00
C PRO A 146 -1.89 -12.40 5.81
N SER A 147 -3.15 -12.81 5.89
CA SER A 147 -4.11 -12.63 4.80
C SER A 147 -4.50 -11.17 4.58
N PHE A 148 -4.37 -10.29 5.59
CA PHE A 148 -4.60 -8.85 5.44
C PHE A 148 -3.53 -8.16 4.60
N PHE A 149 -2.34 -8.76 4.45
CA PHE A 149 -1.22 -8.10 3.81
C PHE A 149 -0.90 -8.69 2.43
N PRO A 150 -1.15 -7.93 1.35
CA PRO A 150 -1.10 -8.43 -0.02
C PRO A 150 0.31 -8.58 -0.63
N LEU A 151 1.38 -8.28 0.11
CA LEU A 151 2.77 -8.26 -0.38
C LEU A 151 3.73 -9.08 0.49
N LYS A 152 3.22 -10.06 1.22
CA LYS A 152 4.05 -10.94 2.05
C LYS A 152 5.09 -11.66 1.21
N GLY A 153 6.36 -11.58 1.62
CA GLY A 153 7.48 -12.17 0.89
C GLY A 153 8.01 -11.32 -0.29
N THR A 154 7.37 -10.21 -0.65
CA THR A 154 7.87 -9.30 -1.69
C THR A 154 9.04 -8.50 -1.14
N ARG A 155 10.17 -8.44 -1.88
CA ARG A 155 11.35 -7.67 -1.47
C ARG A 155 11.32 -6.26 -2.03
N ASN A 156 11.93 -5.31 -1.33
CA ASN A 156 11.96 -3.90 -1.75
C ASN A 156 12.54 -3.72 -3.17
N ARG A 157 13.51 -4.54 -3.59
CA ARG A 157 14.03 -4.57 -4.96
C ARG A 157 12.99 -4.95 -6.04
N ASP A 158 11.89 -5.61 -5.66
CA ASP A 158 10.83 -6.00 -6.60
C ASP A 158 9.92 -4.80 -6.96
N GLY A 159 10.14 -3.64 -6.33
CA GLY A 159 9.47 -2.36 -6.60
C GLY A 159 9.65 -1.79 -8.01
N VAL A 160 10.42 -2.49 -8.86
CA VAL A 160 10.47 -2.24 -10.31
C VAL A 160 9.15 -2.63 -10.96
N SER A 161 8.57 -3.75 -10.53
CA SER A 161 7.30 -4.27 -11.05
C SER A 161 6.14 -4.07 -10.07
N GLN A 162 6.44 -4.06 -8.77
CA GLN A 162 5.45 -3.87 -7.71
C GLN A 162 5.30 -2.37 -7.37
N PRO A 163 4.11 -1.92 -6.97
CA PRO A 163 3.93 -0.58 -6.44
C PRO A 163 4.79 -0.37 -5.19
N LEU A 164 5.34 0.83 -5.02
CA LEU A 164 6.08 1.20 -3.80
C LEU A 164 5.15 1.32 -2.59
N LEU A 165 3.87 1.65 -2.84
CA LEU A 165 2.85 1.77 -1.80
C LEU A 165 1.57 1.01 -2.18
N ARG A 166 1.04 0.24 -1.22
CA ARG A 166 -0.19 -0.52 -1.38
C ARG A 166 -1.04 -0.44 -0.11
N PHE A 167 -2.34 -0.21 -0.28
CA PHE A 167 -3.37 -0.23 0.75
C PHE A 167 -4.34 -1.37 0.48
N LYS A 168 -4.87 -1.99 1.53
CA LYS A 168 -5.91 -3.01 1.47
C LYS A 168 -6.92 -2.81 2.60
#